data_AF-A0A258D5J2-F1
#
_entry.id   AF-A0A258D5J2-F1
#
_cell.length_a   1.000
_cell.length_b   1.000
_cell.length_c   1.000
_cell.angle_alpha   90.00
_cell.angle_beta   90.00
_cell.angle_gamma   90.00
#
_symmetry.space_group_name_H-M   'P 1'
#
loop_
_entity.id
_entity.type
_entity.pdbx_description
1 polymer ?
#
loop_
_entity_poly.entity_id
_entity_poly.type
_entity_poly.pdbx_seq_one_letter_code
_entity_poly.pdbx_strand_id
1 'polypeptide(L)'
;ANTKQVLGSDHVEGVELSDGTVIPCSMVVMAVGIRPASSLAKATGLAVNRGIVVDDQMRTDDPNIFALGECAEHRGTCYGLVAPLYEMGQVLAQTLAGEAASYQGSVTSTKLKVTGIDLFSAGDFGEGEDREEVVLRDASAGVYKRLVLKDDRIIGAVLYGETSDGPWFFDLLKRGVDTREMRETLIFGQAYQGGAPLDPMAAVAALPDEAEICGCNGVCKGKITGAITSKGLTGLDGVRAHTKASASCGSCTHLVEQLLHLTLGDSYNPAAVLPMCTCTEYGHDDVRRLIIAKGLKSIPQVMQELEWKTSCGCAKCRPALNYYLVADWPGEYEDDGQSRFINERVHANIQKDGTYSVVPRMWGGMTNPRELRAIADVADKFAIPAVKVTGGQRIDLLGVKKEDLPAVWADLNAAGMVSGAAYAKGLRTVKTCVGSDWCRFGTQDSTGLGIRIEKFMWGAWTPAKLKLAVSGCPRNCAEAT
;
A
#
# COMPACT_ATOMS: atom_id res chain seq x y z
N ALA A 1 -15.05 -19.27 17.37
CA ALA A 1 -14.42 -19.05 18.69
C ALA A 1 -14.47 -17.55 19.00
N ASN A 2 -15.02 -17.17 20.16
CA ASN A 2 -15.07 -15.77 20.60
C ASN A 2 -13.97 -15.51 21.63
N THR A 3 -13.19 -14.44 21.46
CA THR A 3 -12.17 -14.03 22.44
C THR A 3 -12.84 -13.55 23.72
N LYS A 4 -12.39 -14.07 24.87
CA LYS A 4 -12.86 -13.67 26.21
C LYS A 4 -11.97 -12.60 26.82
N GLN A 5 -10.66 -12.85 26.87
CA GLN A 5 -9.68 -11.90 27.41
C GLN A 5 -8.27 -12.14 26.87
N VAL A 6 -7.44 -11.10 26.95
CA VAL A 6 -5.98 -11.21 26.75
C VAL A 6 -5.34 -11.50 28.11
N LEU A 7 -4.45 -12.48 28.14
CA LEU A 7 -3.74 -12.93 29.35
C LEU A 7 -2.38 -12.24 29.47
N GLY A 8 -1.90 -12.16 30.70
CA GLY A 8 -0.64 -11.50 31.10
C GLY A 8 -0.90 -10.17 31.81
N SER A 9 -0.01 -9.81 32.74
CA SER A 9 -0.11 -8.55 33.51
C SER A 9 0.61 -7.40 32.83
N ASP A 10 1.86 -7.63 32.40
CA ASP A 10 2.75 -6.60 31.89
C ASP A 10 2.91 -6.64 30.36
N HIS A 11 2.71 -7.82 29.77
CA HIS A 11 2.75 -8.06 28.33
C HIS A 11 1.78 -9.19 27.96
N VAL A 12 1.48 -9.33 26.67
CA VAL A 12 0.63 -10.42 26.17
C VAL A 12 1.35 -11.75 26.37
N GLU A 13 0.68 -12.67 27.07
CA GLU A 13 1.14 -14.06 27.24
C GLU A 13 0.21 -15.07 26.53
N GLY A 14 -1.02 -14.64 26.23
CA GLY A 14 -1.97 -15.44 25.47
C GLY A 14 -3.33 -14.78 25.32
N VAL A 15 -4.24 -15.52 24.68
CA VAL A 15 -5.64 -15.15 24.55
C VAL A 15 -6.50 -16.29 25.06
N GLU A 16 -7.36 -16.02 26.03
CA GLU A 16 -8.39 -16.95 26.47
C GLU A 16 -9.64 -16.78 25.60
N LEU A 17 -10.16 -17.88 25.06
CA LEU A 17 -11.40 -17.95 24.33
C LEU A 17 -12.58 -18.21 25.28
N SER A 18 -13.80 -17.95 24.80
CA SER A 18 -15.03 -18.07 25.60
C SER A 18 -15.33 -19.51 26.05
N ASP A 19 -14.74 -20.51 25.38
CA ASP A 19 -14.82 -21.93 25.76
C ASP A 19 -13.73 -22.35 26.77
N GLY A 20 -12.91 -21.40 27.23
CA GLY A 20 -11.80 -21.64 28.15
C GLY A 20 -10.48 -22.04 27.48
N THR A 21 -10.45 -22.21 26.16
CA THR A 21 -9.20 -22.50 25.43
C THR A 21 -8.24 -21.33 25.56
N VAL A 22 -6.98 -21.61 25.89
CA VAL A 22 -5.91 -20.60 25.93
C VAL A 22 -5.01 -20.79 24.72
N ILE A 23 -4.83 -19.72 23.95
CA ILE A 23 -3.88 -19.66 22.84
C ILE A 23 -2.65 -18.85 23.31
N PRO A 24 -1.50 -19.49 23.57
CA PRO A 24 -0.28 -18.77 23.93
C PRO A 24 0.16 -17.87 22.78
N CYS A 25 0.43 -16.59 23.06
CA CYS A 25 0.94 -15.65 22.07
C CYS A 25 1.65 -14.48 22.76
N SER A 26 2.56 -13.83 22.03
CA SER A 26 3.29 -12.64 22.50
C SER A 26 2.80 -11.35 21.84
N MET A 27 1.87 -11.45 20.88
CA MET A 27 1.30 -10.33 20.14
C MET A 27 -0.14 -10.66 19.75
N VAL A 28 -1.03 -9.67 19.90
CA VAL A 28 -2.41 -9.73 19.43
C VAL A 28 -2.62 -8.66 18.36
N VAL A 29 -3.13 -9.08 17.21
CA VAL A 29 -3.57 -8.16 16.14
C VAL A 29 -5.10 -8.12 16.18
N MET A 30 -5.67 -6.96 16.50
CA MET A 30 -7.12 -6.78 16.52
C MET A 30 -7.65 -6.40 15.13
N ALA A 31 -8.37 -7.33 14.49
CA ALA A 31 -8.97 -7.16 13.15
C ALA A 31 -10.48 -7.43 13.18
N VAL A 32 -11.21 -6.80 14.11
CA VAL A 32 -12.64 -7.04 14.40
C VAL A 32 -13.59 -6.05 13.72
N GLY A 33 -13.14 -5.45 12.61
CA GLY A 33 -13.87 -4.43 11.87
C GLY A 33 -13.59 -3.00 12.32
N ILE A 34 -14.21 -2.05 11.63
CA ILE A 34 -14.03 -0.60 11.81
C ILE A 34 -15.37 0.07 12.16
N ARG A 35 -15.31 1.30 12.68
CA ARG A 35 -16.48 2.14 12.97
C ARG A 35 -16.26 3.56 12.42
N PRO A 36 -17.31 4.22 11.90
CA PRO A 36 -17.24 5.61 11.47
C PRO A 36 -16.70 6.54 12.58
N ALA A 37 -15.71 7.38 12.25
CA ALA A 37 -15.13 8.34 13.17
C ALA A 37 -15.99 9.62 13.27
N SER A 38 -17.13 9.54 13.96
CA SER A 38 -18.16 10.61 14.01
C SER A 38 -18.16 11.46 15.29
N SER A 39 -17.14 11.31 16.15
CA SER A 39 -17.09 11.96 17.46
C SER A 39 -17.13 13.50 17.39
N LEU A 40 -16.43 14.10 16.44
CA LEU A 40 -16.44 15.55 16.21
C LEU A 40 -17.83 16.04 15.81
N ALA A 41 -18.46 15.40 14.81
CA ALA A 41 -19.79 15.75 14.33
C ALA A 41 -20.85 15.65 15.43
N LYS A 42 -20.77 14.60 16.26
CA LYS A 42 -21.65 14.43 17.41
C LYS A 42 -21.47 15.55 18.44
N ALA A 43 -20.23 15.98 18.68
CA ALA A 43 -19.94 17.06 19.62
C ALA A 43 -20.42 18.43 19.12
N THR A 44 -20.53 18.62 17.80
CA THR A 44 -21.04 19.86 17.19
C THR A 44 -22.56 19.85 16.97
N GLY A 45 -23.26 18.77 17.34
CA GLY A 45 -24.71 18.66 17.23
C GLY A 45 -25.23 18.28 15.84
N LEU A 46 -24.37 17.82 14.93
CA LEU A 46 -24.79 17.30 13.63
C LEU A 46 -25.53 15.96 13.79
N ALA A 47 -26.42 15.66 12.85
CA ALA A 47 -27.09 14.37 12.79
C ALA A 47 -26.08 13.22 12.62
N VAL A 48 -26.05 12.31 13.60
CA VAL A 48 -25.17 11.13 13.61
C VAL A 48 -25.97 9.90 14.05
N ASN A 49 -25.93 8.84 13.24
CA ASN A 49 -26.46 7.52 13.54
C ASN A 49 -25.28 6.53 13.71
N ARG A 50 -25.06 5.66 12.72
CA ARG A 50 -23.87 4.83 12.62
C ARG A 50 -22.69 5.66 12.10
N GLY A 51 -22.95 6.56 11.15
CA GLY A 51 -22.04 7.59 10.66
C GLY A 51 -22.66 8.99 10.69
N ILE A 52 -21.96 9.97 10.14
CA ILE A 52 -22.44 11.35 9.94
C ILE A 52 -23.50 11.30 8.83
N VAL A 53 -24.74 11.66 9.15
CA VAL A 53 -25.85 11.55 8.19
C VAL A 53 -25.67 12.59 7.09
N VAL A 54 -25.73 12.15 5.84
CA VAL A 54 -25.64 13.02 4.67
C VAL A 54 -26.75 12.76 3.65
N ASP A 55 -27.12 13.82 2.93
CA ASP A 55 -28.01 13.74 1.77
C ASP A 55 -27.29 13.27 0.50
N ASP A 56 -28.00 13.22 -0.63
CA ASP A 56 -27.44 12.78 -1.90
C ASP A 56 -26.36 13.74 -2.46
N GLN A 57 -26.22 14.96 -1.93
CA GLN A 57 -25.18 15.91 -2.30
C GLN A 57 -23.99 15.90 -1.31
N MET A 58 -23.94 14.88 -0.44
CA MET A 58 -22.93 14.73 0.63
C MET A 58 -22.99 15.81 1.70
N ARG A 59 -24.12 16.52 1.81
CA ARG A 59 -24.35 17.60 2.78
C ARG A 59 -24.96 17.04 4.06
N THR A 60 -24.56 17.61 5.19
CA THR A 60 -25.14 17.30 6.51
C THR A 60 -26.46 18.07 6.73
N ASP A 61 -27.01 18.01 7.93
CA ASP A 61 -28.14 18.84 8.35
C ASP A 61 -27.77 20.34 8.49
N ASP A 62 -26.48 20.68 8.58
CA ASP A 62 -25.99 22.05 8.37
C ASP A 62 -25.63 22.26 6.89
N PRO A 63 -26.17 23.30 6.21
CA PRO A 63 -25.96 23.51 4.78
C PRO A 63 -24.53 23.89 4.37
N ASN A 64 -23.69 24.28 5.34
CA ASN A 64 -22.29 24.64 5.10
C ASN A 64 -21.31 23.51 5.45
N ILE A 65 -21.81 22.39 5.97
CA ILE A 65 -20.99 21.27 6.42
C ILE A 65 -21.31 20.02 5.58
N PHE A 66 -20.25 19.35 5.14
CA PHE A 66 -20.31 18.16 4.29
C PHE A 66 -19.51 17.03 4.94
N ALA A 67 -19.88 15.79 4.64
CA ALA A 67 -19.11 14.62 5.01
C ALA A 67 -19.05 13.64 3.84
N LEU A 68 -17.89 13.05 3.64
CA LEU A 68 -17.65 11.95 2.70
C LEU A 68 -16.68 10.99 3.36
N GLY A 69 -16.59 9.75 2.88
CA GLY A 69 -15.67 8.81 3.50
C GLY A 69 -16.37 7.68 4.24
N GLU A 70 -15.57 6.90 4.96
CA GLU A 70 -16.06 5.90 5.90
C GLU A 70 -16.76 6.52 7.12
N CYS A 71 -16.62 7.84 7.33
CA CYS A 71 -17.32 8.56 8.39
C CYS A 71 -18.77 8.92 8.01
N ALA A 72 -19.12 8.91 6.72
CA ALA A 72 -20.42 9.33 6.22
C ALA A 72 -21.43 8.17 6.19
N GLU A 73 -22.68 8.49 6.52
CA GLU A 73 -23.84 7.62 6.39
C GLU A 73 -24.80 8.21 5.36
N HIS A 74 -24.88 7.56 4.20
CA HIS A 74 -25.79 7.94 3.13
C HIS A 74 -26.94 6.94 3.07
N ARG A 75 -28.19 7.42 3.20
CA ARG A 75 -29.42 6.60 3.20
C ARG A 75 -29.32 5.38 4.14
N GLY A 76 -28.78 5.58 5.35
CA GLY A 76 -28.61 4.53 6.36
C GLY A 76 -27.43 3.58 6.14
N THR A 77 -26.62 3.80 5.09
CA THR A 77 -25.49 2.93 4.72
C THR A 77 -24.15 3.62 4.97
N CYS A 78 -23.23 2.90 5.62
CA CYS A 78 -21.83 3.31 5.78
C CYS A 78 -20.93 2.37 4.95
N TYR A 79 -20.10 2.93 4.07
CA TYR A 79 -19.19 2.15 3.25
C TYR A 79 -17.79 2.07 3.88
N GLY A 80 -17.23 0.86 3.94
CA GLY A 80 -15.84 0.60 4.38
C GLY A 80 -14.93 0.20 3.21
N LEU A 81 -15.14 0.80 2.04
CA LEU A 81 -14.44 0.48 0.80
C LEU A 81 -14.07 1.75 0.04
N VAL A 82 -12.90 1.73 -0.60
CA VAL A 82 -12.33 2.91 -1.28
C VAL A 82 -13.16 3.35 -2.50
N ALA A 83 -13.78 2.42 -3.23
CA ALA A 83 -14.49 2.75 -4.46
C ALA A 83 -15.72 3.67 -4.24
N PRO A 84 -16.65 3.36 -3.31
CA PRO A 84 -17.73 4.29 -2.94
C PRO A 84 -17.23 5.68 -2.53
N LEU A 85 -16.07 5.74 -1.85
CA LEU A 85 -15.50 6.99 -1.38
C LEU A 85 -15.05 7.91 -2.53
N TYR A 86 -14.56 7.34 -3.64
CA TYR A 86 -14.26 8.13 -4.84
C TYR A 86 -15.52 8.69 -5.48
N GLU A 87 -16.60 7.91 -5.54
CA GLU A 87 -17.90 8.37 -6.06
C GLU A 87 -18.46 9.52 -5.21
N MET A 88 -18.45 9.38 -3.87
CA MET A 88 -18.82 10.44 -2.93
C MET A 88 -17.97 11.71 -3.15
N GLY A 89 -16.65 11.54 -3.32
CA GLY A 89 -15.74 12.65 -3.58
C GLY A 89 -16.04 13.38 -4.88
N GLN A 90 -16.40 12.66 -5.95
CA GLN A 90 -16.81 13.27 -7.23
C GLN A 90 -18.10 14.08 -7.07
N VAL A 91 -19.11 13.50 -6.40
CA VAL A 91 -20.39 14.19 -6.15
C VAL A 91 -20.19 15.44 -5.29
N LEU A 92 -19.39 15.36 -4.23
CA LEU A 92 -19.10 16.52 -3.40
C LEU A 92 -18.34 17.61 -4.18
N ALA A 93 -17.36 17.22 -5.01
CA ALA A 93 -16.62 18.19 -5.83
C ALA A 93 -17.55 18.95 -6.79
N GLN A 94 -18.48 18.26 -7.45
CA GLN A 94 -19.49 18.87 -8.30
C GLN A 94 -20.46 19.75 -7.51
N THR A 95 -20.90 19.28 -6.34
CA THR A 95 -21.78 20.05 -5.43
C THR A 95 -21.13 21.37 -5.02
N LEU A 96 -19.85 21.35 -4.66
CA LEU A 96 -19.09 22.55 -4.30
C LEU A 96 -18.83 23.48 -5.49
N ALA A 97 -18.80 22.95 -6.72
CA ALA A 97 -18.71 23.72 -7.95
C ALA A 97 -20.06 24.33 -8.39
N GLY A 98 -21.15 24.04 -7.68
CA GLY A 98 -22.51 24.48 -8.04
C GLY A 98 -23.12 23.67 -9.18
N GLU A 99 -22.57 22.50 -9.48
CA GLU A 99 -23.08 21.59 -10.50
C GLU A 99 -24.15 20.65 -9.91
N ALA A 100 -25.09 20.22 -10.75
CA ALA A 100 -26.09 19.24 -10.35
C ALA A 100 -25.44 17.85 -10.24
N ALA A 101 -25.31 17.36 -9.01
CA ALA A 101 -24.76 16.04 -8.70
C ALA A 101 -25.55 15.37 -7.58
N SER A 102 -25.59 14.04 -7.62
CA SER A 102 -26.36 13.25 -6.67
C SER A 102 -25.76 11.85 -6.55
N TYR A 103 -25.39 11.47 -5.34
CA TYR A 103 -24.93 10.14 -4.98
C TYR A 103 -26.13 9.25 -4.68
N GLN A 104 -26.23 8.11 -5.37
CA GLN A 104 -27.37 7.19 -5.24
C GLN A 104 -27.09 5.98 -4.33
N GLY A 105 -25.91 5.94 -3.72
CA GLY A 105 -25.37 4.74 -3.10
C GLY A 105 -24.59 3.88 -4.11
N SER A 106 -23.57 3.18 -3.62
CA SER A 106 -22.77 2.27 -4.43
C SER A 106 -23.18 0.82 -4.19
N VAL A 107 -23.23 0.04 -5.27
CA VAL A 107 -23.21 -1.42 -5.17
C VAL A 107 -21.76 -1.87 -5.05
N THR A 108 -21.44 -2.64 -4.01
CA THR A 108 -20.06 -3.03 -3.73
C THR A 108 -19.77 -4.45 -4.20
N SER A 109 -18.56 -4.66 -4.71
CA SER A 109 -17.93 -5.97 -4.79
C SER A 109 -16.66 -5.98 -3.96
N THR A 110 -16.31 -7.15 -3.42
CA THR A 110 -15.07 -7.36 -2.68
C THR A 110 -14.37 -8.61 -3.20
N LYS A 111 -13.05 -8.50 -3.32
CA LYS A 111 -12.16 -9.63 -3.62
C LYS A 111 -11.12 -9.75 -2.53
N LEU A 112 -11.06 -10.90 -1.88
CA LEU A 112 -10.06 -11.17 -0.86
C LEU A 112 -8.70 -11.42 -1.53
N LYS A 113 -7.61 -10.99 -0.88
CA LYS A 113 -6.24 -11.17 -1.37
C LYS A 113 -5.38 -11.86 -0.33
N VAL A 114 -5.85 -13.02 0.09
CA VAL A 114 -5.05 -13.92 0.92
C VAL A 114 -4.47 -14.95 -0.02
N THR A 115 -3.15 -15.15 0.04
CA THR A 115 -2.47 -16.13 -0.80
C THR A 115 -3.12 -17.50 -0.63
N GLY A 116 -3.50 -18.14 -1.75
CA GLY A 116 -4.17 -19.43 -1.75
C GLY A 116 -5.68 -19.38 -1.45
N ILE A 117 -6.27 -18.19 -1.29
CA ILE A 117 -7.72 -18.02 -1.12
C ILE A 117 -8.24 -17.02 -2.15
N ASP A 118 -8.87 -17.55 -3.19
CA ASP A 118 -9.64 -16.76 -4.15
C ASP A 118 -11.10 -16.67 -3.67
N LEU A 119 -11.50 -15.50 -3.19
CA LEU A 119 -12.87 -15.21 -2.78
C LEU A 119 -13.37 -13.92 -3.44
N PHE A 120 -14.57 -13.98 -4.01
CA PHE A 120 -15.30 -12.84 -4.55
C PHE A 120 -16.70 -12.78 -3.93
N SER A 121 -17.15 -11.59 -3.56
CA SER A 121 -18.55 -11.36 -3.21
C SER A 121 -19.06 -10.03 -3.73
N ALA A 122 -20.34 -9.97 -4.05
CA ALA A 122 -20.99 -8.74 -4.51
C ALA A 122 -22.46 -8.69 -4.10
N GLY A 123 -22.96 -7.48 -3.87
CA GLY A 123 -24.37 -7.21 -3.58
C GLY A 123 -24.88 -7.82 -2.28
N ASP A 124 -26.16 -8.17 -2.29
CA ASP A 124 -26.90 -8.71 -1.15
C ASP A 124 -27.06 -10.23 -1.29
N PHE A 125 -26.31 -10.96 -0.46
CA PHE A 125 -26.30 -12.42 -0.38
C PHE A 125 -26.85 -12.94 0.97
N GLY A 126 -27.58 -12.08 1.69
CA GLY A 126 -28.29 -12.44 2.92
C GLY A 126 -29.46 -13.40 2.67
N GLU A 127 -29.93 -14.05 3.73
CA GLU A 127 -31.11 -14.91 3.68
C GLU A 127 -32.39 -14.07 3.55
N GLY A 128 -33.40 -14.58 2.83
CA GLY A 128 -34.70 -13.94 2.67
C GLY A 128 -35.70 -14.88 1.99
N GLU A 129 -36.97 -14.79 2.36
CA GLU A 129 -38.04 -15.65 1.80
C GLU A 129 -38.38 -15.31 0.34
N ASP A 130 -38.04 -14.09 -0.09
CA ASP A 130 -38.27 -13.56 -1.44
C ASP A 130 -37.11 -13.82 -2.40
N ARG A 131 -36.22 -14.76 -2.06
CA ARG A 131 -34.96 -15.00 -2.77
C ARG A 131 -34.87 -16.42 -3.27
N GLU A 132 -34.29 -16.55 -4.45
CA GLU A 132 -33.90 -17.83 -5.03
C GLU A 132 -32.40 -17.97 -5.07
N GLU A 133 -31.91 -19.20 -4.96
CA GLU A 133 -30.48 -19.49 -4.98
C GLU A 133 -30.11 -20.44 -6.10
N VAL A 134 -28.99 -20.17 -6.76
CA VAL A 134 -28.31 -21.15 -7.62
C VAL A 134 -26.95 -21.40 -7.04
N VAL A 135 -26.68 -22.67 -6.72
CA VAL A 135 -25.47 -23.09 -6.04
C VAL A 135 -24.75 -24.15 -6.85
N LEU A 136 -23.47 -23.92 -7.12
CA LEU A 136 -22.53 -24.91 -7.62
C LEU A 136 -21.49 -25.16 -6.53
N ARG A 137 -21.29 -26.43 -6.17
CA ARG A 137 -20.30 -26.83 -5.19
C ARG A 137 -19.54 -28.06 -5.69
N ASP A 138 -18.24 -27.89 -5.90
CA ASP A 138 -17.29 -28.98 -6.10
C ASP A 138 -16.27 -28.96 -4.96
N ALA A 139 -16.48 -29.85 -3.99
CA ALA A 139 -15.61 -29.94 -2.82
C ALA A 139 -14.19 -30.44 -3.17
N SER A 140 -14.04 -31.22 -4.24
CA SER A 140 -12.75 -31.81 -4.63
C SER A 140 -11.87 -30.78 -5.35
N ALA A 141 -12.47 -29.94 -6.19
CA ALA A 141 -11.81 -28.82 -6.84
C ALA A 141 -11.71 -27.57 -5.95
N GLY A 142 -12.36 -27.58 -4.78
CA GLY A 142 -12.42 -26.42 -3.89
C GLY A 142 -13.23 -25.25 -4.47
N VAL A 143 -14.20 -25.54 -5.34
CA VAL A 143 -15.03 -24.52 -6.01
C VAL A 143 -16.39 -24.41 -5.32
N TYR A 144 -16.79 -23.18 -5.03
CA TYR A 144 -18.15 -22.87 -4.57
C TYR A 144 -18.62 -21.57 -5.23
N LYS A 145 -19.76 -21.63 -5.92
CA LYS A 145 -20.44 -20.46 -6.50
C LYS A 145 -21.86 -20.43 -5.96
N ARG A 146 -22.30 -19.30 -5.42
CA ARG A 146 -23.68 -19.05 -4.98
C ARG A 146 -24.16 -17.73 -5.58
N LEU A 147 -25.23 -17.79 -6.35
CA LEU A 147 -25.94 -16.63 -6.86
C LEU A 147 -27.26 -16.51 -6.12
N VAL A 148 -27.57 -15.33 -5.63
CA VAL A 148 -28.84 -14.99 -4.98
C VAL A 148 -29.62 -14.11 -5.93
N LEU A 149 -30.86 -14.51 -6.23
CA LEU A 149 -31.73 -13.85 -7.17
C LEU A 149 -33.03 -13.42 -6.51
N LYS A 150 -33.63 -12.36 -7.04
CA LYS A 150 -34.98 -11.91 -6.74
C LYS A 150 -35.62 -11.43 -8.03
N ASP A 151 -36.84 -11.87 -8.31
CA ASP A 151 -37.57 -11.55 -9.55
C ASP A 151 -36.69 -11.82 -10.80
N ASP A 152 -36.03 -12.98 -10.84
CA ASP A 152 -35.10 -13.41 -11.90
C ASP A 152 -33.88 -12.50 -12.16
N ARG A 153 -33.54 -11.62 -11.21
CA ARG A 153 -32.37 -10.74 -11.28
C ARG A 153 -31.38 -11.09 -10.19
N ILE A 154 -30.10 -11.12 -10.52
CA ILE A 154 -29.04 -11.32 -9.52
C ILE A 154 -29.04 -10.12 -8.58
N ILE A 155 -29.19 -10.38 -7.29
CA ILE A 155 -29.05 -9.38 -6.21
C ILE A 155 -27.80 -9.62 -5.38
N GLY A 156 -27.21 -10.82 -5.43
CA GLY A 156 -25.96 -11.14 -4.75
C GLY A 156 -25.19 -12.29 -5.38
N ALA A 157 -23.88 -12.30 -5.19
CA ALA A 157 -22.99 -13.36 -5.66
C ALA A 157 -21.88 -13.64 -4.63
N VAL A 158 -21.56 -14.91 -4.41
CA VAL A 158 -20.44 -15.38 -3.58
C VAL A 158 -19.71 -16.48 -4.34
N LEU A 159 -18.42 -16.28 -4.63
CA LEU A 159 -17.58 -17.25 -5.33
C LEU A 159 -16.32 -17.54 -4.50
N TYR A 160 -15.94 -18.81 -4.42
CA TYR A 160 -14.75 -19.30 -3.75
C TYR A 160 -14.01 -20.30 -4.64
N GLY A 161 -12.68 -20.22 -4.67
CA GLY A 161 -11.82 -20.99 -5.55
C GLY A 161 -11.81 -20.40 -6.96
N GLU A 162 -12.82 -20.69 -7.76
CA GLU A 162 -12.95 -20.14 -9.11
C GLU A 162 -13.76 -18.82 -9.08
N THR A 163 -13.07 -17.69 -9.23
CA THR A 163 -13.67 -16.34 -9.09
C THR A 163 -13.67 -15.52 -10.39
N SER A 164 -13.32 -16.12 -11.53
CA SER A 164 -13.20 -15.49 -12.85
C SER A 164 -14.49 -14.81 -13.31
N ASP A 165 -15.64 -15.44 -13.06
CA ASP A 165 -16.96 -14.91 -13.48
C ASP A 165 -17.50 -13.81 -12.54
N GLY A 166 -16.85 -13.53 -11.42
CA GLY A 166 -17.31 -12.54 -10.43
C GLY A 166 -17.64 -11.17 -11.03
N PRO A 167 -16.75 -10.56 -11.84
CA PRO A 167 -17.03 -9.30 -12.53
C PRO A 167 -18.25 -9.36 -13.45
N TRP A 168 -18.48 -10.49 -14.13
CA TRP A 168 -19.64 -10.65 -15.02
C TRP A 168 -20.95 -10.70 -14.24
N PHE A 169 -21.01 -11.50 -13.17
CA PHE A 169 -22.17 -11.53 -12.28
C PHE A 169 -22.44 -10.16 -11.66
N PHE A 170 -21.39 -9.41 -11.32
CA PHE A 170 -21.52 -8.06 -10.80
C PHE A 170 -22.06 -7.07 -11.84
N ASP A 171 -21.67 -7.19 -13.11
CA ASP A 171 -22.26 -6.39 -14.20
C ASP A 171 -23.76 -6.69 -14.37
N LEU A 172 -24.14 -7.97 -14.41
CA LEU A 172 -25.55 -8.39 -14.49
C LEU A 172 -26.37 -7.83 -13.32
N LEU A 173 -25.80 -7.88 -12.11
CA LEU A 173 -26.39 -7.30 -10.91
C LEU A 173 -26.56 -5.79 -11.03
N LYS A 174 -25.51 -5.03 -11.38
CA LYS A 174 -25.56 -3.57 -11.50
C LYS A 174 -26.58 -3.11 -12.56
N ARG A 175 -26.71 -3.87 -13.65
CA ARG A 175 -27.65 -3.57 -14.75
C ARG A 175 -29.06 -4.08 -14.49
N GLY A 176 -29.25 -4.94 -13.47
CA GLY A 176 -30.50 -5.65 -13.25
C GLY A 176 -30.90 -6.43 -14.50
N VAL A 177 -30.04 -7.30 -15.02
CA VAL A 177 -30.40 -8.13 -16.18
C VAL A 177 -31.37 -9.22 -15.75
N ASP A 178 -32.41 -9.43 -16.55
CA ASP A 178 -33.33 -10.56 -16.40
C ASP A 178 -32.64 -11.85 -16.84
N THR A 179 -32.56 -12.83 -15.95
CA THR A 179 -31.78 -14.06 -16.16
C THR A 179 -32.61 -15.29 -16.52
N ARG A 180 -33.91 -15.15 -16.79
CA ARG A 180 -34.81 -16.27 -17.09
C ARG A 180 -34.32 -17.16 -18.23
N GLU A 181 -33.90 -16.55 -19.33
CA GLU A 181 -33.44 -17.29 -20.53
C GLU A 181 -32.13 -18.04 -20.30
N MET A 182 -31.34 -17.61 -19.32
CA MET A 182 -30.04 -18.18 -18.99
C MET A 182 -30.03 -19.01 -17.70
N ARG A 183 -31.20 -19.23 -17.09
CA ARG A 183 -31.31 -19.75 -15.72
C ARG A 183 -30.54 -21.05 -15.49
N GLU A 184 -30.64 -21.99 -16.43
CA GLU A 184 -30.02 -23.32 -16.33
C GLU A 184 -28.49 -23.29 -16.41
N THR A 185 -27.94 -22.34 -17.16
CA THR A 185 -26.49 -22.25 -17.41
C THR A 185 -25.80 -21.12 -16.65
N LEU A 186 -26.58 -20.23 -16.01
CA LEU A 186 -26.12 -18.99 -15.37
C LEU A 186 -24.92 -19.22 -14.45
N ILE A 187 -24.97 -20.28 -13.63
CA ILE A 187 -23.95 -20.57 -12.61
C ILE A 187 -22.59 -20.94 -13.20
N PHE A 188 -22.55 -21.39 -14.45
CA PHE A 188 -21.32 -21.74 -15.16
C PHE A 188 -20.64 -20.53 -15.81
N GLY A 189 -21.24 -19.35 -15.71
CA GLY A 189 -20.62 -18.10 -16.14
C GLY A 189 -20.95 -17.71 -17.58
N GLN A 190 -20.28 -16.64 -18.03
CA GLN A 190 -20.55 -15.98 -19.30
C GLN A 190 -20.35 -16.92 -20.51
N ALA A 191 -19.38 -17.83 -20.42
CA ALA A 191 -19.03 -18.74 -21.51
C ALA A 191 -20.15 -19.71 -21.90
N TYR A 192 -21.16 -19.90 -21.05
CA TYR A 192 -22.25 -20.85 -21.25
C TYR A 192 -23.57 -20.20 -21.73
N GLN A 193 -23.52 -18.91 -22.09
CA GLN A 193 -24.72 -18.14 -22.50
C GLN A 193 -25.02 -18.14 -24.00
N GLY A 194 -24.31 -18.96 -24.77
CA GLY A 194 -24.46 -19.02 -26.22
C GLY A 194 -23.73 -17.86 -26.91
N GLY A 195 -23.16 -18.17 -28.07
CA GLY A 195 -22.13 -17.37 -28.74
C GLY A 195 -20.85 -18.17 -28.84
N ALA A 196 -20.07 -17.98 -29.91
CA ALA A 196 -18.71 -18.51 -29.94
C ALA A 196 -18.00 -18.02 -28.67
N PRO A 197 -17.21 -18.86 -27.96
CA PRO A 197 -16.39 -18.38 -26.86
C PRO A 197 -15.66 -17.15 -27.38
N LEU A 198 -16.02 -15.98 -26.85
CA LEU A 198 -15.27 -14.79 -27.18
C LEU A 198 -13.88 -15.12 -26.68
N ASP A 199 -12.91 -15.08 -27.60
CA ASP A 199 -11.51 -14.99 -27.24
C ASP A 199 -11.43 -14.04 -26.02
N PRO A 200 -10.81 -14.43 -24.90
CA PRO A 200 -10.69 -13.58 -23.72
C PRO A 200 -10.27 -12.14 -24.09
N MET A 201 -9.47 -11.99 -25.15
CA MET A 201 -9.14 -10.70 -25.74
C MET A 201 -10.35 -9.97 -26.37
N ALA A 202 -11.18 -10.67 -27.15
CA ALA A 202 -12.40 -10.13 -27.75
C ALA A 202 -13.46 -9.74 -26.71
N ALA A 203 -13.56 -10.47 -25.59
CA ALA A 203 -14.47 -10.12 -24.50
C ALA A 203 -14.11 -8.75 -23.89
N VAL A 204 -12.81 -8.51 -23.64
CA VAL A 204 -12.32 -7.20 -23.14
C VAL A 204 -12.48 -6.10 -24.20
N ALA A 205 -12.26 -6.44 -25.47
CA ALA A 205 -12.47 -5.51 -26.59
C ALA A 205 -13.94 -5.05 -26.70
N ALA A 206 -14.89 -5.93 -26.39
CA ALA A 206 -16.32 -5.65 -26.46
C ALA A 206 -16.87 -4.83 -25.28
N LEU A 207 -16.12 -4.68 -24.19
CA LEU A 207 -16.54 -3.86 -23.04
C LEU A 207 -16.76 -2.39 -23.47
N PRO A 208 -17.81 -1.70 -22.98
CA PRO A 208 -17.97 -0.26 -23.21
C PRO A 208 -16.85 0.53 -22.51
N ASP A 209 -16.60 1.78 -22.94
CA ASP A 209 -15.54 2.61 -22.38
C ASP A 209 -15.78 2.96 -20.90
N GLU A 210 -17.03 2.99 -20.48
CA GLU A 210 -17.48 3.21 -19.10
C GLU A 210 -17.32 1.95 -18.22
N ALA A 211 -17.07 0.79 -18.81
CA ALA A 211 -16.90 -0.46 -18.06
C ALA A 211 -15.74 -0.32 -17.06
N GLU A 212 -16.03 -0.64 -15.80
CA GLU A 212 -15.05 -0.59 -14.74
C GLU A 212 -14.03 -1.72 -14.90
N ILE A 213 -12.76 -1.36 -15.03
CA ILE A 213 -11.65 -2.33 -15.11
C ILE A 213 -10.96 -2.47 -13.76
N CYS A 214 -10.72 -1.35 -13.07
CA CYS A 214 -10.04 -1.32 -11.79
C CYS A 214 -10.96 -0.82 -10.68
N GLY A 215 -11.68 -1.74 -10.02
CA GLY A 215 -12.65 -1.36 -8.97
C GLY A 215 -12.04 -0.62 -7.79
N CYS A 216 -10.84 -1.00 -7.32
CA CYS A 216 -10.23 -0.32 -6.17
C CYS A 216 -9.90 1.18 -6.38
N ASN A 217 -9.76 1.62 -7.64
CA ASN A 217 -9.45 3.01 -7.99
C ASN A 217 -10.54 3.63 -8.90
N GLY A 218 -11.66 2.92 -9.12
CA GLY A 218 -12.74 3.35 -10.01
C GLY A 218 -12.28 3.72 -11.43
N VAL A 219 -11.37 2.94 -12.04
CA VAL A 219 -10.84 3.24 -13.39
C VAL A 219 -11.58 2.42 -14.44
N CYS A 220 -12.21 3.11 -15.39
CA CYS A 220 -12.88 2.50 -16.52
C CYS A 220 -11.94 2.21 -17.71
N LYS A 221 -12.42 1.39 -18.65
CA LYS A 221 -11.70 1.00 -19.87
C LYS A 221 -11.23 2.21 -20.68
N GLY A 222 -12.11 3.17 -20.96
CA GLY A 222 -11.82 4.35 -21.77
C GLY A 222 -10.69 5.21 -21.20
N LYS A 223 -10.59 5.29 -19.87
CA LYS A 223 -9.50 5.99 -19.19
C LYS A 223 -8.15 5.28 -19.35
N ILE A 224 -8.15 3.95 -19.42
CA ILE A 224 -6.94 3.15 -19.64
C ILE A 224 -6.50 3.27 -21.11
N THR A 225 -7.38 2.95 -22.06
CA THR A 225 -7.10 3.00 -23.50
C THR A 225 -6.74 4.42 -23.93
N GLY A 226 -7.47 5.44 -23.46
CA GLY A 226 -7.16 6.84 -23.72
C GLY A 226 -5.79 7.25 -23.19
N ALA A 227 -5.36 6.77 -22.02
CA ALA A 227 -4.03 7.03 -21.49
C ALA A 227 -2.93 6.31 -22.29
N ILE A 228 -3.17 5.07 -22.72
CA ILE A 228 -2.25 4.31 -23.57
C ILE A 228 -1.99 5.09 -24.87
N THR A 229 -3.05 5.51 -25.56
CA THR A 229 -2.95 6.21 -26.85
C THR A 229 -2.38 7.62 -26.70
N SER A 230 -2.91 8.44 -25.78
CA SER A 230 -2.48 9.85 -25.66
C SER A 230 -1.06 10.03 -25.14
N LYS A 231 -0.52 9.05 -24.40
CA LYS A 231 0.82 9.13 -23.80
C LYS A 231 1.82 8.13 -24.37
N GLY A 232 1.42 7.32 -25.36
CA GLY A 232 2.28 6.30 -25.97
C GLY A 232 2.79 5.26 -24.97
N LEU A 233 1.92 4.79 -24.07
CA LEU A 233 2.32 3.84 -23.01
C LEU A 233 2.45 2.43 -23.61
N THR A 234 3.62 1.81 -23.47
CA THR A 234 3.90 0.49 -24.06
C THR A 234 3.88 -0.66 -23.07
N GLY A 235 3.59 -0.40 -21.79
CA GLY A 235 3.65 -1.41 -20.75
C GLY A 235 2.87 -1.06 -19.50
N LEU A 236 2.69 -2.07 -18.65
CA LEU A 236 1.84 -2.04 -17.46
C LEU A 236 2.25 -0.94 -16.47
N ASP A 237 3.54 -0.72 -16.26
CA ASP A 237 4.03 0.29 -15.31
C ASP A 237 3.69 1.72 -15.76
N GLY A 238 3.67 1.99 -17.07
CA GLY A 238 3.21 3.26 -17.61
C GLY A 238 1.73 3.49 -17.32
N VAL A 239 0.90 2.46 -17.50
CA VAL A 239 -0.54 2.53 -17.17
C VAL A 239 -0.73 2.76 -15.67
N ARG A 240 -0.04 2.00 -14.82
CA ARG A 240 -0.08 2.16 -13.35
C ARG A 240 0.28 3.57 -12.92
N ALA A 241 1.33 4.16 -13.49
CA ALA A 241 1.81 5.49 -13.15
C ALA A 241 0.77 6.59 -13.47
N HIS A 242 0.02 6.45 -14.57
CA HIS A 242 -0.84 7.51 -15.10
C HIS A 242 -2.34 7.33 -14.83
N THR A 243 -2.83 6.11 -14.64
CA THR A 243 -4.26 5.85 -14.41
C THR A 243 -4.54 5.31 -13.01
N LYS A 244 -3.50 4.80 -12.33
CA LYS A 244 -3.58 3.99 -11.09
C LYS A 244 -4.23 2.61 -11.26
N ALA A 245 -4.70 2.25 -12.46
CA ALA A 245 -5.16 0.88 -12.70
C ALA A 245 -4.01 -0.11 -12.44
N SER A 246 -4.29 -1.26 -11.83
CA SER A 246 -3.29 -2.27 -11.37
C SER A 246 -2.31 -1.79 -10.27
N ALA A 247 -2.27 -0.51 -9.91
CA ALA A 247 -1.23 0.05 -9.04
C ALA A 247 -1.48 -0.13 -7.52
N SER A 248 -2.74 -0.18 -7.09
CA SER A 248 -3.07 -0.29 -5.65
C SER A 248 -3.16 -1.75 -5.22
N CYS A 249 -3.81 -2.55 -6.06
CA CYS A 249 -4.44 -3.78 -5.61
C CYS A 249 -4.12 -4.98 -6.51
N GLY A 250 -3.73 -4.72 -7.77
CA GLY A 250 -3.24 -5.71 -8.71
C GLY A 250 -4.26 -6.66 -9.34
N SER A 251 -5.51 -6.75 -8.84
CA SER A 251 -6.48 -7.74 -9.32
C SER A 251 -6.89 -7.59 -10.78
N CYS A 252 -6.88 -6.35 -11.29
CA CYS A 252 -7.22 -6.03 -12.68
C CYS A 252 -6.01 -6.08 -13.63
N THR A 253 -4.85 -6.59 -13.19
CA THR A 253 -3.62 -6.57 -14.00
C THR A 253 -3.82 -7.27 -15.35
N HIS A 254 -4.40 -8.47 -15.34
CA HIS A 254 -4.64 -9.22 -16.57
C HIS A 254 -5.53 -8.45 -17.56
N LEU A 255 -6.61 -7.81 -17.09
CA LEU A 255 -7.48 -6.98 -17.92
C LEU A 255 -6.73 -5.77 -18.50
N VAL A 256 -5.84 -5.15 -17.71
CA VAL A 256 -5.02 -4.03 -18.19
C VAL A 256 -4.00 -4.50 -19.24
N GLU A 257 -3.41 -5.67 -19.07
CA GLU A 257 -2.51 -6.31 -20.04
C GLU A 257 -3.24 -6.67 -21.33
N GLN A 258 -4.47 -7.18 -21.26
CA GLN A 258 -5.34 -7.40 -22.42
C GLN A 258 -5.68 -6.07 -23.13
N LEU A 259 -5.97 -5.01 -22.39
CA LEU A 259 -6.18 -3.68 -22.98
C LEU A 259 -4.93 -3.12 -23.64
N LEU A 260 -3.75 -3.35 -23.07
CA LEU A 260 -2.47 -3.03 -23.70
C LEU A 260 -2.30 -3.81 -25.00
N HIS A 261 -2.53 -5.12 -24.99
CA HIS A 261 -2.48 -5.96 -26.19
C HIS A 261 -3.47 -5.47 -27.27
N LEU A 262 -4.70 -5.15 -26.90
CA LEU A 262 -5.73 -4.66 -27.82
C LEU A 262 -5.39 -3.28 -28.40
N THR A 263 -4.81 -2.39 -27.59
CA THR A 263 -4.53 -1.01 -28.00
C THR A 263 -3.24 -0.91 -28.81
N LEU A 264 -2.24 -1.73 -28.50
CA LEU A 264 -0.90 -1.69 -29.09
C LEU A 264 -0.69 -2.75 -30.19
N GLY A 265 -1.55 -3.78 -30.26
CA GLY A 265 -1.43 -4.89 -31.21
C GLY A 265 -0.10 -5.64 -31.07
N ASP A 266 0.50 -5.99 -32.20
CA ASP A 266 1.78 -6.74 -32.28
C ASP A 266 2.96 -6.03 -31.60
N SER A 267 2.83 -4.75 -31.26
CA SER A 267 3.86 -4.01 -30.51
C SER A 267 3.83 -4.26 -29.00
N TYR A 268 2.79 -4.94 -28.49
CA TYR A 268 2.72 -5.36 -27.10
C TYR A 268 3.43 -6.69 -26.89
N ASN A 269 4.45 -6.70 -26.03
CA ASN A 269 5.14 -7.92 -25.62
C ASN A 269 4.88 -8.20 -24.13
N PRO A 270 3.91 -9.08 -23.79
CA PRO A 270 3.61 -9.44 -22.40
C PRO A 270 4.72 -10.29 -21.75
N ALA A 271 5.53 -10.96 -22.56
CA ALA A 271 6.68 -11.74 -22.11
C ALA A 271 7.97 -10.91 -22.07
N ALA A 272 7.91 -9.61 -22.39
CA ALA A 272 9.01 -8.70 -22.12
C ALA A 272 9.10 -8.55 -20.61
N VAL A 273 9.84 -9.46 -19.98
CA VAL A 273 10.42 -9.25 -18.66
C VAL A 273 11.12 -7.91 -18.76
N LEU A 274 10.56 -6.88 -18.12
CA LEU A 274 11.19 -5.58 -18.14
C LEU A 274 12.52 -5.76 -17.43
N PRO A 275 13.66 -5.67 -18.15
CA PRO A 275 14.92 -5.97 -17.52
C PRO A 275 15.14 -4.93 -16.43
N MET A 276 15.68 -5.36 -15.28
CA MET A 276 15.96 -4.46 -14.16
C MET A 276 16.76 -3.23 -14.61
N CYS A 277 17.65 -3.42 -15.59
CA CYS A 277 18.34 -2.36 -16.31
C CYS A 277 18.90 -2.89 -17.64
N THR A 278 19.57 -2.01 -18.39
CA THR A 278 20.22 -2.34 -19.66
C THR A 278 21.39 -3.32 -19.56
N CYS A 279 21.85 -3.66 -18.35
CA CYS A 279 22.97 -4.57 -18.14
C CYS A 279 22.56 -6.05 -18.11
N THR A 280 21.27 -6.36 -18.15
CA THR A 280 20.73 -7.72 -18.04
C THR A 280 19.49 -7.86 -18.90
N GLU A 281 19.06 -9.09 -19.17
CA GLU A 281 17.73 -9.40 -19.72
C GLU A 281 16.74 -9.84 -18.62
N TYR A 282 17.24 -10.05 -17.39
CA TYR A 282 16.44 -10.55 -16.29
C TYR A 282 15.70 -9.43 -15.54
N GLY A 283 14.49 -9.75 -15.11
CA GLY A 283 13.71 -8.94 -14.18
C GLY A 283 14.17 -9.11 -12.74
N HIS A 284 13.63 -8.29 -11.85
CA HIS A 284 13.96 -8.35 -10.43
C HIS A 284 13.64 -9.71 -9.79
N ASP A 285 12.47 -10.30 -10.10
CA ASP A 285 12.02 -11.55 -9.49
C ASP A 285 12.86 -12.75 -9.93
N ASP A 286 13.22 -12.82 -11.21
CA ASP A 286 14.09 -13.88 -11.72
C ASP A 286 15.47 -13.85 -11.09
N VAL A 287 16.07 -12.66 -10.98
CA VAL A 287 17.39 -12.50 -10.35
C VAL A 287 17.36 -12.98 -8.90
N ARG A 288 16.36 -12.57 -8.12
CA ARG A 288 16.21 -13.02 -6.72
C ARG A 288 16.03 -14.52 -6.60
N ARG A 289 15.16 -15.10 -7.42
CA ARG A 289 14.92 -16.55 -7.46
C ARG A 289 16.21 -17.30 -7.81
N LEU A 290 16.96 -16.83 -8.80
CA LEU A 290 18.18 -17.47 -9.27
C LEU A 290 19.36 -17.33 -8.29
N ILE A 291 19.45 -16.21 -7.56
CA ILE A 291 20.41 -16.04 -6.45
C ILE A 291 20.30 -17.21 -5.47
N ILE A 292 19.07 -17.51 -5.03
CA ILE A 292 18.81 -18.60 -4.09
C ILE A 292 19.01 -19.97 -4.77
N ALA A 293 18.37 -20.18 -5.91
CA ALA A 293 18.36 -21.49 -6.59
C ALA A 293 19.75 -21.96 -7.01
N LYS A 294 20.66 -21.04 -7.35
CA LYS A 294 22.04 -21.35 -7.76
C LYS A 294 23.06 -21.12 -6.64
N GLY A 295 22.63 -20.72 -5.43
CA GLY A 295 23.53 -20.50 -4.30
C GLY A 295 24.56 -19.39 -4.52
N LEU A 296 24.18 -18.31 -5.21
CA LEU A 296 25.08 -17.23 -5.62
C LEU A 296 25.29 -16.24 -4.47
N LYS A 297 26.53 -16.08 -4.00
CA LYS A 297 26.85 -15.37 -2.75
C LYS A 297 27.69 -14.11 -2.93
N SER A 298 27.90 -13.66 -4.16
CA SER A 298 28.58 -12.37 -4.42
C SER A 298 28.08 -11.71 -5.69
N ILE A 299 28.17 -10.38 -5.76
CA ILE A 299 27.78 -9.62 -6.97
C ILE A 299 28.52 -10.13 -8.22
N PRO A 300 29.85 -10.37 -8.19
CA PRO A 300 30.55 -10.93 -9.35
C PRO A 300 30.03 -12.31 -9.76
N GLN A 301 29.72 -13.20 -8.81
CA GLN A 301 29.13 -14.51 -9.13
C GLN A 301 27.77 -14.36 -9.80
N VAL A 302 26.91 -13.49 -9.27
CA VAL A 302 25.59 -13.23 -9.87
C VAL A 302 25.73 -12.68 -11.28
N MET A 303 26.60 -11.69 -11.46
CA MET A 303 26.83 -11.10 -12.78
C MET A 303 27.42 -12.10 -13.78
N GLN A 304 28.36 -12.95 -13.36
CA GLN A 304 28.96 -13.95 -14.22
C GLN A 304 27.95 -15.03 -14.61
N GLU A 305 27.26 -15.60 -13.63
CA GLU A 305 26.34 -16.72 -13.82
C GLU A 305 25.08 -16.33 -14.58
N LEU A 306 24.61 -15.09 -14.39
CA LEU A 306 23.45 -14.55 -15.10
C LEU A 306 23.83 -13.71 -16.32
N GLU A 307 25.06 -13.87 -16.81
CA GLU A 307 25.55 -13.29 -18.07
C GLU A 307 25.30 -11.77 -18.19
N TRP A 308 25.64 -11.02 -17.14
CA TRP A 308 25.54 -9.56 -17.14
C TRP A 308 26.36 -8.99 -18.29
N LYS A 309 25.74 -8.12 -19.09
CA LYS A 309 26.36 -7.50 -20.26
C LYS A 309 27.52 -6.56 -19.91
N THR A 310 27.62 -6.15 -18.65
CA THR A 310 28.68 -5.27 -18.15
C THR A 310 29.36 -5.88 -16.93
N SER A 311 30.69 -5.82 -16.89
CA SER A 311 31.49 -6.37 -15.79
C SER A 311 31.33 -5.61 -14.47
N CYS A 312 30.93 -4.33 -14.52
CA CYS A 312 30.79 -3.48 -13.34
C CYS A 312 29.34 -3.21 -12.93
N GLY A 313 28.35 -3.63 -13.72
CA GLY A 313 26.96 -3.21 -13.57
C GLY A 313 26.76 -1.70 -13.79
N CYS A 314 25.61 -1.19 -13.33
CA CYS A 314 25.26 0.23 -13.38
C CYS A 314 24.60 0.70 -12.08
N ALA A 315 24.26 1.99 -11.99
CA ALA A 315 23.62 2.61 -10.83
C ALA A 315 22.22 2.06 -10.49
N LYS A 316 21.61 1.23 -11.36
CA LYS A 316 20.35 0.54 -11.10
C LYS A 316 20.55 -0.85 -10.51
N CYS A 317 21.35 -1.69 -11.16
CA CYS A 317 21.49 -3.09 -10.74
C CYS A 317 22.45 -3.28 -9.58
N ARG A 318 23.52 -2.49 -9.45
CA ARG A 318 24.47 -2.68 -8.34
C ARG A 318 23.82 -2.55 -6.96
N PRO A 319 23.05 -1.47 -6.66
CA PRO A 319 22.36 -1.37 -5.37
C PRO A 319 21.35 -2.50 -5.15
N ALA A 320 20.66 -2.92 -6.22
CA ALA A 320 19.66 -3.99 -6.14
C ALA A 320 20.31 -5.35 -5.82
N LEU A 321 21.36 -5.73 -6.55
CA LEU A 321 22.11 -6.97 -6.32
C LEU A 321 22.72 -7.00 -4.91
N ASN A 322 23.32 -5.89 -4.47
CA ASN A 322 23.83 -5.75 -3.12
C ASN A 322 22.73 -5.99 -2.07
N TYR A 323 21.56 -5.37 -2.25
CA TYR A 323 20.43 -5.58 -1.35
C TYR A 323 19.91 -7.03 -1.34
N TYR A 324 19.79 -7.67 -2.51
CA TYR A 324 19.31 -9.06 -2.59
C TYR A 324 20.24 -10.01 -1.87
N LEU A 325 21.55 -9.87 -2.07
CA LEU A 325 22.52 -10.71 -1.39
C LEU A 325 22.54 -10.46 0.13
N VAL A 326 22.40 -9.21 0.59
CA VAL A 326 22.25 -8.92 2.04
C VAL A 326 20.99 -9.57 2.61
N ALA A 327 19.88 -9.56 1.87
CA ALA A 327 18.61 -10.10 2.32
C ALA A 327 18.57 -11.64 2.33
N ASP A 328 19.15 -12.27 1.30
CA ASP A 328 19.06 -13.72 1.08
C ASP A 328 20.23 -14.49 1.75
N TRP A 329 21.36 -13.83 2.02
CA TRP A 329 22.55 -14.43 2.66
C TRP A 329 23.05 -13.63 3.88
N PRO A 330 22.21 -13.37 4.88
CA PRO A 330 22.60 -12.58 6.05
C PRO A 330 23.73 -13.26 6.83
N GLY A 331 24.83 -12.54 7.08
CA GLY A 331 26.01 -13.05 7.79
C GLY A 331 27.01 -13.83 6.92
N GLU A 332 26.66 -14.15 5.68
CA GLU A 332 27.55 -14.78 4.70
C GLU A 332 28.01 -13.80 3.61
N TYR A 333 27.09 -12.96 3.12
CA TYR A 333 27.44 -11.92 2.15
C TYR A 333 27.99 -10.68 2.85
N GLU A 334 29.16 -10.22 2.39
CA GLU A 334 29.75 -8.94 2.82
C GLU A 334 29.14 -7.78 2.01
N ASP A 335 28.49 -6.84 2.71
CA ASP A 335 27.85 -5.67 2.10
C ASP A 335 28.85 -4.85 1.27
N ASP A 336 28.60 -4.71 -0.03
CA ASP A 336 29.46 -3.94 -0.92
C ASP A 336 29.15 -2.44 -0.82
N GLY A 337 29.94 -1.75 0.00
CA GLY A 337 29.87 -0.30 0.16
C GLY A 337 29.96 0.48 -1.16
N GLN A 338 30.64 -0.03 -2.21
CA GLN A 338 30.71 0.66 -3.50
C GLN A 338 29.40 0.61 -4.28
N SER A 339 28.59 -0.43 -4.05
CA SER A 339 27.27 -0.61 -4.68
C SER A 339 26.19 0.25 -4.03
N ARG A 340 26.48 0.92 -2.92
CA ARG A 340 25.58 1.85 -2.25
C ARG A 340 25.50 3.19 -2.98
N PHE A 341 24.39 3.90 -2.80
CA PHE A 341 24.26 5.25 -3.37
C PHE A 341 25.28 6.20 -2.76
N ILE A 342 25.67 7.26 -3.48
CA ILE A 342 26.66 8.23 -2.99
C ILE A 342 26.33 8.74 -1.59
N ASN A 343 25.05 9.02 -1.33
CA ASN A 343 24.59 9.54 -0.05
C ASN A 343 24.81 8.58 1.13
N GLU A 344 24.80 7.28 0.84
CA GLU A 344 25.05 6.23 1.83
C GLU A 344 26.55 6.05 2.06
N ARG A 345 27.34 6.10 0.98
CA ARG A 345 28.80 5.93 0.98
C ARG A 345 29.54 7.01 1.74
N VAL A 346 29.11 8.26 1.60
CA VAL A 346 29.75 9.40 2.29
C VAL A 346 28.98 9.83 3.54
N HIS A 347 27.95 9.06 3.92
CA HIS A 347 27.11 9.31 5.08
C HIS A 347 26.42 10.69 5.11
N ALA A 348 26.38 11.40 3.98
CA ALA A 348 25.91 12.76 3.82
C ALA A 348 25.15 12.89 2.49
N ASN A 349 24.21 13.82 2.37
CA ASN A 349 23.40 13.94 1.15
C ASN A 349 23.78 15.15 0.29
N ILE A 350 24.02 14.91 -0.99
CA ILE A 350 24.38 15.93 -1.97
C ILE A 350 23.22 16.93 -2.18
N GLN A 351 23.56 18.21 -2.23
CA GLN A 351 22.64 19.34 -2.42
C GLN A 351 22.69 19.86 -3.85
N LYS A 352 21.74 20.75 -4.18
CA LYS A 352 21.59 21.34 -5.52
C LYS A 352 22.84 22.08 -6.03
N ASP A 353 23.65 22.61 -5.13
CA ASP A 353 24.87 23.38 -5.40
C ASP A 353 26.15 22.52 -5.33
N GLY A 354 26.00 21.20 -5.19
CA GLY A 354 27.12 20.27 -5.07
C GLY A 354 27.71 20.14 -3.67
N THR A 355 27.26 20.94 -2.70
CA THR A 355 27.60 20.76 -1.28
C THR A 355 26.85 19.58 -0.68
N TYR A 356 27.07 19.29 0.60
CA TYR A 356 26.47 18.18 1.32
C TYR A 356 25.69 18.64 2.55
N SER A 357 24.78 17.77 2.95
CA SER A 357 24.03 17.85 4.21
C SER A 357 24.47 16.74 5.14
N VAL A 358 24.79 17.09 6.38
CA VAL A 358 25.24 16.17 7.42
C VAL A 358 24.20 16.15 8.53
N VAL A 359 23.60 14.99 8.74
CA VAL A 359 22.57 14.77 9.76
C VAL A 359 23.09 13.74 10.75
N PRO A 360 23.64 14.15 11.90
CA PRO A 360 24.01 13.20 12.95
C PRO A 360 22.76 12.52 13.53
N ARG A 361 22.94 11.30 14.03
CA ARG A 361 21.88 10.49 14.64
C ARG A 361 21.53 11.06 16.01
N MET A 362 20.23 11.28 16.25
CA MET A 362 19.66 11.62 17.55
C MET A 362 18.60 10.54 17.85
N TRP A 363 18.95 9.61 18.74
CA TRP A 363 18.13 8.41 18.98
C TRP A 363 16.78 8.78 19.57
N GLY A 364 15.69 8.37 18.91
CA GLY A 364 14.32 8.74 19.27
C GLY A 364 14.05 10.26 19.25
N GLY A 365 14.91 11.04 18.58
CA GLY A 365 14.87 12.51 18.60
C GLY A 365 15.53 13.13 19.85
N MET A 366 16.22 12.34 20.67
CA MET A 366 16.88 12.81 21.89
C MET A 366 18.31 13.28 21.62
N THR A 367 18.74 14.29 22.38
CA THR A 367 20.13 14.78 22.41
C THR A 367 20.49 15.29 23.80
N ASN A 368 21.72 15.75 23.98
CA ASN A 368 22.22 16.34 25.22
C ASN A 368 23.10 17.57 24.95
N PRO A 369 23.42 18.38 25.98
CA PRO A 369 24.24 19.58 25.80
C PRO A 369 25.64 19.36 25.20
N ARG A 370 26.26 18.18 25.39
CA ARG A 370 27.56 17.87 24.79
C ARG A 370 27.43 17.69 23.29
N GLU A 371 26.45 16.93 22.83
CA GLU A 371 26.15 16.73 21.41
C GLU A 371 25.75 18.04 20.73
N LEU A 372 24.88 18.84 21.37
CA LEU A 372 24.47 20.14 20.84
C LEU A 372 25.65 21.11 20.70
N ARG A 373 26.58 21.13 21.68
CA ARG A 373 27.83 21.89 21.56
C ARG A 373 28.68 21.40 20.40
N ALA A 374 28.85 20.09 20.25
CA ALA A 374 29.63 19.54 19.14
C ALA A 374 29.02 19.92 17.77
N ILE A 375 27.69 19.90 17.63
CA ILE A 375 27.02 20.36 16.40
C ILE A 375 27.30 21.85 16.16
N ALA A 376 27.22 22.69 17.19
CA ALA A 376 27.49 24.12 17.08
C ALA A 376 28.97 24.38 16.73
N ASP A 377 29.91 23.74 17.43
CA ASP A 377 31.34 23.86 17.21
C ASP A 377 31.72 23.43 15.77
N VAL A 378 31.11 22.36 15.25
CA VAL A 378 31.28 21.92 13.87
C VAL A 378 30.68 22.93 12.89
N ALA A 379 29.49 23.47 13.16
CA ALA A 379 28.89 24.48 12.30
C ALA A 379 29.79 25.73 12.19
N ASP A 380 30.34 26.20 13.30
CA ASP A 380 31.24 27.36 13.33
C ASP A 380 32.58 27.04 12.66
N LYS A 381 33.23 25.93 13.03
CA LYS A 381 34.56 25.53 12.54
C LYS A 381 34.62 25.40 11.02
N PHE A 382 33.58 24.83 10.41
CA PHE A 382 33.51 24.61 8.97
C PHE A 382 32.68 25.68 8.23
N ALA A 383 32.29 26.75 8.93
CA ALA A 383 31.47 27.84 8.40
C ALA A 383 30.21 27.32 7.66
N ILE A 384 29.51 26.37 8.28
CA ILE A 384 28.31 25.73 7.71
C ILE A 384 27.18 26.77 7.73
N PRO A 385 26.63 27.15 6.56
CA PRO A 385 25.76 28.33 6.46
C PRO A 385 24.36 28.15 7.05
N ALA A 386 23.90 26.91 7.22
CA ALA A 386 22.56 26.65 7.73
C ALA A 386 22.47 25.40 8.62
N VAL A 387 21.81 25.56 9.76
CA VAL A 387 21.50 24.50 10.71
C VAL A 387 19.98 24.39 10.83
N LYS A 388 19.39 23.25 10.47
CA LYS A 388 17.94 23.08 10.33
C LYS A 388 17.41 21.92 11.17
N VAL A 389 16.32 22.15 11.91
CA VAL A 389 15.54 21.07 12.53
C VAL A 389 14.66 20.40 11.47
N THR A 390 14.76 19.08 11.36
CA THR A 390 14.04 18.27 10.37
C THR A 390 12.77 17.66 10.96
N GLY A 391 11.82 17.27 10.11
CA GLY A 391 10.61 16.56 10.53
C GLY A 391 10.88 15.16 11.12
N GLY A 392 12.12 14.66 11.05
CA GLY A 392 12.54 13.43 11.73
C GLY A 392 13.07 13.65 13.15
N GLN A 393 12.86 14.84 13.73
CA GLN A 393 13.40 15.24 15.05
C GLN A 393 14.93 15.18 15.12
N ARG A 394 15.58 15.72 14.08
CA ARG A 394 17.05 15.79 14.00
C ARG A 394 17.52 17.14 13.51
N ILE A 395 18.79 17.42 13.75
CA ILE A 395 19.48 18.61 13.24
C ILE A 395 20.24 18.28 11.96
N ASP A 396 20.09 19.12 10.94
CA ASP A 396 20.70 19.01 9.63
C ASP A 396 21.66 20.17 9.38
N LEU A 397 22.91 19.86 9.07
CA LEU A 397 23.99 20.79 8.76
C LEU A 397 24.11 20.90 7.24
N LEU A 398 23.63 22.01 6.68
CA LEU A 398 23.48 22.22 5.23
C LEU A 398 24.58 23.13 4.69
N GLY A 399 25.24 22.69 3.61
CA GLY A 399 26.29 23.48 2.94
C GLY A 399 27.71 23.00 3.22
N VAL A 400 27.89 21.77 3.70
CA VAL A 400 29.20 21.17 3.99
C VAL A 400 29.93 20.87 2.68
N LYS A 401 31.18 21.30 2.53
CA LYS A 401 31.98 20.98 1.34
C LYS A 401 32.38 19.50 1.35
N LYS A 402 32.58 18.93 0.17
CA LYS A 402 32.86 17.50 0.02
C LYS A 402 34.15 17.08 0.74
N GLU A 403 35.17 17.91 0.62
CA GLU A 403 36.50 17.75 1.21
C GLU A 403 36.48 17.83 2.74
N ASP A 404 35.52 18.55 3.32
CA ASP A 404 35.38 18.72 4.77
C ASP A 404 34.64 17.55 5.44
N LEU A 405 33.93 16.73 4.67
CA LEU A 405 33.09 15.64 5.21
C LEU A 405 33.83 14.71 6.20
N PRO A 406 35.06 14.22 5.93
CA PRO A 406 35.77 13.37 6.89
C PRO A 406 36.06 14.09 8.22
N ALA A 407 36.43 15.37 8.17
CA ALA A 407 36.76 16.15 9.35
C ALA A 407 35.50 16.52 10.15
N VAL A 408 34.41 16.89 9.47
CA VAL A 408 33.09 17.10 10.07
C VAL A 408 32.62 15.84 10.80
N TRP A 409 32.70 14.67 10.16
CA TRP A 409 32.33 13.41 10.82
C TRP A 409 33.28 13.04 11.95
N ALA A 410 34.58 13.33 11.86
CA ALA A 410 35.53 13.07 12.93
C ALA A 410 35.17 13.85 14.21
N ASP A 411 34.85 15.15 14.08
CA ASP A 411 34.47 16.00 15.21
C ASP A 411 33.12 15.55 15.83
N LEU A 412 32.13 15.21 15.00
CA LEU A 412 30.84 14.68 15.47
C LEU A 412 31.00 13.31 16.16
N ASN A 413 31.81 12.42 15.60
CA ASN A 413 32.10 11.10 16.17
C ASN A 413 32.81 11.21 17.53
N ALA A 414 33.70 12.20 17.70
CA ALA A 414 34.36 12.47 18.99
C ALA A 414 33.36 12.87 20.10
N ALA A 415 32.20 13.41 19.72
CA ALA A 415 31.08 13.66 20.62
C ALA A 415 30.16 12.45 20.84
N GLY A 416 30.41 11.33 20.15
CA GLY A 416 29.60 10.11 20.20
C GLY A 416 28.47 10.06 19.16
N MET A 417 28.41 11.04 18.25
CA MET A 417 27.36 11.11 17.23
C MET A 417 27.77 10.34 15.97
N VAL A 418 26.93 9.40 15.56
CA VAL A 418 27.11 8.63 14.32
C VAL A 418 26.22 9.16 13.20
N SER A 419 26.42 8.69 11.96
CA SER A 419 25.56 9.12 10.85
C SER A 419 24.09 8.77 11.07
N GLY A 420 23.23 9.77 10.83
CA GLY A 420 21.78 9.65 10.78
C GLY A 420 21.25 8.86 9.58
N ALA A 421 22.08 8.53 8.59
CA ALA A 421 21.66 7.88 7.34
C ALA A 421 20.36 8.49 6.75
N ALA A 422 20.21 9.82 6.85
CA ALA A 422 18.94 10.52 6.64
C ALA A 422 18.37 10.37 5.21
N TYR A 423 19.21 9.92 4.28
CA TYR A 423 18.87 9.70 2.88
C TYR A 423 19.08 8.27 2.39
N ALA A 424 19.39 7.33 3.29
CA ALA A 424 19.56 5.92 2.95
C ALA A 424 18.27 5.26 2.42
N LYS A 425 18.45 4.20 1.63
CA LYS A 425 17.47 3.15 1.36
C LYS A 425 17.52 2.14 2.53
N GLY A 426 16.92 2.54 3.64
CA GLY A 426 16.97 1.85 4.92
C GLY A 426 16.20 2.64 5.98
N LEU A 427 16.39 2.28 7.25
CA LEU A 427 15.84 3.06 8.35
C LEU A 427 16.45 4.47 8.40
N ARG A 428 15.62 5.47 8.09
CA ARG A 428 16.01 6.88 8.16
C ARG A 428 15.79 7.45 9.54
N THR A 429 14.60 7.27 10.13
CA THR A 429 14.23 7.89 11.40
C THR A 429 13.16 7.10 12.14
N VAL A 430 13.19 7.19 13.47
CA VAL A 430 12.09 6.81 14.35
C VAL A 430 11.65 8.06 15.11
N LYS A 431 10.52 8.66 14.71
CA LYS A 431 9.96 9.86 15.35
C LYS A 431 9.23 9.45 16.62
N THR A 432 9.46 10.13 17.75
CA THR A 432 8.78 9.81 19.01
C THR A 432 8.10 11.04 19.59
N CYS A 433 7.01 10.86 20.34
CA CYS A 433 6.61 11.91 21.29
C CYS A 433 7.33 11.67 22.63
N VAL A 434 7.28 12.67 23.51
CA VAL A 434 7.95 12.61 24.82
C VAL A 434 7.31 11.62 25.81
N GLY A 435 6.27 10.90 25.40
CA GLY A 435 5.69 9.77 26.14
C GLY A 435 5.19 10.08 27.54
N SER A 436 5.04 9.04 28.34
CA SER A 436 4.74 9.11 29.79
C SER A 436 5.86 9.74 30.61
N ASP A 437 7.08 9.85 30.06
CA ASP A 437 8.23 10.41 30.76
C ASP A 437 8.06 11.91 31.05
N TRP A 438 7.40 12.65 30.14
CA TRP A 438 7.26 14.11 30.26
C TRP A 438 5.86 14.64 29.96
N CYS A 439 5.09 14.00 29.08
CA CYS A 439 3.79 14.53 28.68
C CYS A 439 2.75 14.23 29.74
N ARG A 440 2.02 15.26 30.19
CA ARG A 440 0.84 15.11 31.08
C ARG A 440 -0.20 14.12 30.54
N PHE A 441 -0.31 13.96 29.23
CA PHE A 441 -1.24 13.04 28.56
C PHE A 441 -0.58 11.75 28.08
N GLY A 442 0.72 11.58 28.32
CA GLY A 442 1.46 10.39 27.92
C GLY A 442 0.97 9.18 28.71
N THR A 443 0.56 8.13 28.00
CA THR A 443 0.07 6.89 28.63
C THR A 443 1.11 5.78 28.61
N GLN A 444 2.09 5.83 27.71
CA GLN A 444 3.12 4.80 27.54
C GLN A 444 4.49 5.43 27.19
N ASP A 445 5.55 4.67 27.43
CA ASP A 445 6.93 5.00 27.07
C ASP A 445 7.15 4.91 25.55
N SER A 446 6.85 6.00 24.84
CA SER A 446 7.13 6.08 23.40
C SER A 446 8.57 6.38 23.06
N THR A 447 9.27 7.18 23.88
CA THR A 447 10.66 7.58 23.61
C THR A 447 11.59 6.39 23.74
N GLY A 448 11.51 5.64 24.85
CA GLY A 448 12.30 4.45 25.08
C GLY A 448 12.02 3.35 24.05
N LEU A 449 10.74 3.09 23.71
CA LEU A 449 10.40 2.14 22.65
C LEU A 449 10.97 2.58 21.29
N GLY A 450 10.83 3.86 20.94
CA GLY A 450 11.38 4.40 19.70
C GLY A 450 12.90 4.29 19.62
N ILE A 451 13.61 4.57 20.72
CA ILE A 451 15.07 4.39 20.80
C ILE A 451 15.46 2.92 20.60
N ARG A 452 14.76 1.98 21.25
CA ARG A 452 15.03 0.54 21.12
C ARG A 452 14.84 0.07 19.67
N ILE A 453 13.74 0.46 19.04
CA ILE A 453 13.46 0.15 17.63
C ILE A 453 14.52 0.77 16.73
N GLU A 454 14.88 2.04 16.94
CA GLU A 454 15.86 2.72 16.11
C GLU A 454 17.23 2.05 16.20
N LYS A 455 17.69 1.69 17.40
CA LYS A 455 18.96 0.97 17.58
C LYS A 455 18.93 -0.43 16.99
N PHE A 456 17.83 -1.16 17.17
CA PHE A 456 17.67 -2.51 16.63
C PHE A 456 17.72 -2.53 15.10
N MET A 457 17.06 -1.56 14.46
CA MET A 457 16.98 -1.48 12.99
C MET A 457 18.06 -0.58 12.38
N TRP A 458 18.96 -0.02 13.19
CA TRP A 458 20.03 0.83 12.66
C TRP A 458 21.00 -0.01 11.83
N GLY A 459 21.21 0.40 10.59
CA GLY A 459 21.96 -0.40 9.61
C GLY A 459 21.09 -1.40 8.84
N ALA A 460 19.80 -1.52 9.14
CA ALA A 460 18.87 -2.30 8.32
C ALA A 460 18.63 -1.58 6.98
N TRP A 461 19.02 -2.26 5.91
CA TRP A 461 18.81 -1.80 4.55
C TRP A 461 17.48 -2.30 4.00
N THR A 462 16.81 -1.47 3.22
CA THR A 462 15.50 -1.77 2.62
C THR A 462 15.45 -1.27 1.18
N PRO A 463 14.56 -1.78 0.31
CA PRO A 463 14.49 -1.34 -1.09
C PRO A 463 14.14 0.16 -1.23
N ALA A 464 13.48 0.71 -0.22
CA ALA A 464 13.04 2.10 -0.16
C ALA A 464 13.46 2.76 1.17
N LYS A 465 13.06 4.02 1.35
CA LYS A 465 13.22 4.69 2.64
C LYS A 465 12.23 4.11 3.65
N LEU A 466 12.69 3.76 4.84
CA LEU A 466 11.84 3.39 5.96
C LEU A 466 11.84 4.50 7.01
N LYS A 467 10.66 4.91 7.45
CA LYS A 467 10.46 5.83 8.56
C LYS A 467 9.44 5.20 9.49
N LEU A 468 9.71 5.26 10.77
CA LEU A 468 8.80 4.79 11.80
C LEU A 468 8.47 5.95 12.72
N ALA A 469 7.37 5.81 13.45
CA ALA A 469 7.04 6.71 14.52
C ALA A 469 6.40 5.93 15.68
N VAL A 470 6.59 6.42 16.90
CA VAL A 470 6.06 5.83 18.12
C VAL A 470 5.33 6.91 18.91
N SER A 471 4.03 6.72 19.09
CA SER A 471 3.18 7.59 19.89
C SER A 471 2.73 6.89 21.16
N GLY A 472 2.94 7.53 22.31
CA GLY A 472 2.61 6.94 23.62
C GLY A 472 1.16 7.12 24.05
N CYS A 473 0.30 7.73 23.22
CA CYS A 473 -1.15 7.89 23.46
C CYS A 473 -1.92 8.19 22.15
N PRO A 474 -3.27 8.14 22.15
CA PRO A 474 -4.11 8.40 20.98
C PRO A 474 -4.00 9.81 20.37
N ARG A 475 -3.39 10.80 21.06
CA ARG A 475 -3.17 12.14 20.48
C ARG A 475 -2.17 12.14 19.33
N ASN A 476 -1.39 11.07 19.20
CA ASN A 476 -0.54 10.80 18.05
C ASN A 476 0.43 11.94 17.66
N CYS A 477 1.05 12.61 18.63
CA CYS A 477 1.97 13.73 18.35
C CYS A 477 3.21 13.31 17.52
N ALA A 478 3.52 12.02 17.45
CA ALA A 478 4.59 11.51 16.58
C ALA A 478 4.12 11.26 15.14
N GLU A 479 2.82 11.39 14.81
CA GLU A 479 2.24 11.06 13.49
C GLU A 479 2.52 9.60 13.08
N ALA A 480 2.22 8.66 13.97
CA ALA A 480 2.46 7.22 13.80
C ALA A 480 1.36 6.46 13.05
N THR A 481 0.38 7.15 12.48
CA THR A 481 -0.79 6.57 11.78
C THR A 481 -0.71 6.79 10.28
#